data_AF-A0A6A9QFG4-F1
#
_entry.id   AF-A0A6A9QFG4-F1
#
_cell.length_a   1.000
_cell.length_b   1.000
_cell.length_c   1.000
_cell.angle_alpha   90.00
_cell.angle_beta   90.00
_cell.angle_gamma   90.00
#
_symmetry.space_group_name_H-M   'P 1'
#
loop_
_entity.id
_entity.type
_entity.pdbx_description
1 polymer ?
#
loop_
_entity_poly.entity_id
_entity_poly.type
_entity_poly.pdbx_seq_one_letter_code
_entity_poly.pdbx_strand_id
1 'polypeptide(L)'
;MPRQKKSDKEKVKEEPKEKVRKKKASKKKDVYTDPIQLLDEYLDEVITAIGISYLNFTREDFKEIIKDPFAAAVGQVKSKPKSRTIINRLNASRDSLMEVVSYNIIRMKDISNLTDDQLEFVVSNVKRGIISLAPRLYEECKRRRKEDLIDILRSNWNMYGILSPFTCPRCGFNAVMPDYSCKVCGSDVSMKEVKKQLNVMQLLKDYASFDVNMFKDIVKSGFFYYKDGVIYPPSSTFQPNDMVFEIVLSKDEKSSLLNTSDISHHG
;
A
#
# COMPACT_ATOMS: atom_id res chain seq x y z
N MET A 1 -91.91 19.53 -42.29
CA MET A 1 -90.67 19.66 -43.09
C MET A 1 -89.65 20.53 -42.32
N PRO A 2 -88.35 20.55 -42.67
CA PRO A 2 -87.23 20.81 -41.72
C PRO A 2 -87.06 22.31 -41.35
N ARG A 3 -86.19 22.77 -40.43
CA ARG A 3 -84.87 22.27 -39.96
C ARG A 3 -84.46 22.86 -38.59
N GLN A 4 -83.35 22.37 -38.04
CA GLN A 4 -82.60 22.81 -36.83
C GLN A 4 -82.25 24.34 -36.84
N LYS A 5 -81.77 25.03 -35.77
CA LYS A 5 -80.84 24.61 -34.69
C LYS A 5 -80.76 25.64 -33.52
N LYS A 6 -80.31 25.15 -32.35
CA LYS A 6 -79.99 25.79 -31.05
C LYS A 6 -79.55 27.28 -31.02
N SER A 7 -80.12 28.03 -30.08
CA SER A 7 -79.41 28.83 -29.05
C SER A 7 -80.43 29.50 -28.09
N ASP A 8 -80.13 29.99 -26.88
CA ASP A 8 -79.27 29.48 -25.78
C ASP A 8 -79.70 30.15 -24.45
N LYS A 9 -79.36 29.61 -23.26
CA LYS A 9 -79.63 30.25 -21.94
C LYS A 9 -78.76 29.72 -20.79
N GLU A 10 -77.84 30.54 -20.30
CA GLU A 10 -77.19 30.35 -18.99
C GLU A 10 -78.09 30.85 -17.84
N LYS A 11 -78.02 30.19 -16.67
CA LYS A 11 -77.66 30.86 -15.39
C LYS A 11 -77.45 29.90 -14.22
N VAL A 12 -76.16 29.66 -13.91
CA VAL A 12 -75.50 29.85 -12.59
C VAL A 12 -76.08 29.17 -11.33
N LYS A 13 -75.29 28.18 -10.84
CA LYS A 13 -75.00 27.75 -9.44
C LYS A 13 -76.09 27.12 -8.54
N GLU A 14 -75.83 25.87 -8.16
CA GLU A 14 -75.45 25.51 -6.77
C GLU A 14 -74.51 24.27 -6.77
N GLU A 15 -73.62 24.15 -5.78
CA GLU A 15 -72.63 23.05 -5.68
C GLU A 15 -73.15 21.87 -4.85
N PRO A 16 -72.78 20.62 -5.20
CA PRO A 16 -72.67 19.53 -4.24
C PRO A 16 -71.21 19.11 -4.01
N LYS A 17 -70.84 19.04 -2.72
CA LYS A 17 -69.54 18.58 -2.19
C LYS A 17 -69.22 17.15 -2.62
N GLU A 18 -68.03 16.89 -3.17
CA GLU A 18 -67.48 15.54 -3.24
C GLU A 18 -66.16 15.37 -2.46
N LYS A 19 -66.07 14.27 -1.71
CA LYS A 19 -65.07 14.04 -0.67
C LYS A 19 -63.75 13.52 -1.26
N VAL A 20 -62.77 14.40 -1.44
CA VAL A 20 -61.38 13.97 -1.70
C VAL A 20 -60.81 13.22 -0.49
N ARG A 21 -60.90 11.88 -0.51
CA ARG A 21 -60.23 11.01 0.45
C ARG A 21 -58.70 11.14 0.28
N LYS A 22 -58.09 12.06 1.04
CA LYS A 22 -56.63 12.10 1.24
C LYS A 22 -56.15 10.76 1.79
N LYS A 23 -55.63 9.88 0.91
CA LYS A 23 -54.83 8.72 1.34
C LYS A 23 -53.64 9.27 2.13
N LYS A 24 -53.65 9.10 3.45
CA LYS A 24 -52.46 9.35 4.29
C LYS A 24 -51.35 8.46 3.75
N ALA A 25 -50.36 9.07 3.10
CA ALA A 25 -49.11 8.39 2.79
C ALA A 25 -48.46 8.03 4.13
N SER A 26 -48.60 6.76 4.52
CA SER A 26 -47.83 6.19 5.62
C SER A 26 -46.36 6.46 5.30
N LYS A 27 -45.68 7.22 6.17
CA LYS A 27 -44.21 7.30 6.14
C LYS A 27 -43.71 5.88 6.40
N LYS A 28 -43.41 5.13 5.34
CA LYS A 28 -42.60 3.91 5.45
C LYS A 28 -41.35 4.32 6.22
N LYS A 29 -41.10 3.69 7.37
CA LYS A 29 -39.77 3.72 7.98
C LYS A 29 -38.79 3.29 6.89
N ASP A 30 -37.73 4.05 6.68
CA ASP A 30 -36.64 3.63 5.81
C ASP A 30 -35.97 2.43 6.46
N VAL A 31 -36.35 1.23 6.02
CA VAL A 31 -35.70 -0.03 6.41
C VAL A 31 -34.46 -0.15 5.54
N TYR A 32 -33.32 0.25 6.10
CA TYR A 32 -32.03 -0.01 5.49
C TYR A 32 -31.70 -1.51 5.58
N THR A 33 -30.98 -2.01 4.58
CA THR A 33 -30.50 -3.40 4.61
C THR A 33 -29.36 -3.51 5.61
N ASP A 34 -29.45 -4.41 6.59
CA ASP A 34 -28.35 -4.72 7.52
C ASP A 34 -27.27 -5.52 6.77
N PRO A 35 -26.04 -4.97 6.59
CA PRO A 35 -24.99 -5.67 5.88
C PRO A 35 -24.45 -6.90 6.63
N ILE A 36 -24.58 -6.96 7.96
CA ILE A 36 -24.06 -8.08 8.76
C ILE A 36 -24.95 -9.31 8.60
N GLN A 37 -26.27 -9.13 8.63
CA GLN A 37 -27.22 -10.21 8.33
C GLN A 37 -27.10 -10.68 6.88
N LEU A 38 -26.91 -9.73 5.95
CA LEU A 38 -26.74 -10.05 4.53
C LEU A 38 -25.42 -10.79 4.23
N LEU A 39 -24.37 -10.51 5.00
CA LEU A 39 -23.09 -11.21 4.92
C LEU A 39 -23.24 -12.68 5.31
N ASP A 40 -23.98 -13.01 6.37
CA ASP A 40 -24.17 -14.41 6.77
C ASP A 40 -24.96 -15.22 5.74
N GLU A 41 -25.94 -14.60 5.06
CA GLU A 41 -26.69 -15.24 3.98
C GLU A 41 -25.83 -15.51 2.72
N TYR A 42 -24.92 -14.60 2.39
CA TYR A 42 -24.16 -14.66 1.13
C TYR A 42 -22.70 -15.12 1.27
N LEU A 43 -22.23 -15.43 2.49
CA LEU A 43 -20.82 -15.62 2.78
C LEU A 43 -20.13 -16.61 1.83
N ASP A 44 -20.71 -17.80 1.65
CA ASP A 44 -20.09 -18.90 0.88
C ASP A 44 -19.95 -18.57 -0.61
N GLU A 45 -20.96 -17.89 -1.18
CA GLU A 45 -20.90 -17.36 -2.55
C GLU A 45 -19.82 -16.27 -2.66
N VAL A 46 -19.74 -15.39 -1.66
CA VAL A 46 -18.80 -14.25 -1.65
C VAL A 46 -17.35 -14.73 -1.50
N ILE A 47 -17.02 -15.55 -0.51
CA ILE A 47 -15.63 -16.03 -0.29
C ILE A 47 -15.12 -16.86 -1.48
N THR A 48 -16.02 -17.59 -2.14
CA THR A 48 -15.72 -18.32 -3.38
C THR A 48 -15.50 -17.36 -4.54
N ALA A 49 -16.39 -16.38 -4.74
CA ALA A 49 -16.33 -15.46 -5.88
C ALA A 49 -15.24 -14.37 -5.78
N ILE A 50 -14.76 -14.07 -4.57
CA ILE A 50 -13.54 -13.26 -4.38
C ILE A 50 -12.28 -14.14 -4.27
N GLY A 51 -12.41 -15.47 -4.26
CA GLY A 51 -11.31 -16.41 -4.34
C GLY A 51 -10.44 -16.47 -3.09
N ILE A 52 -11.06 -16.52 -1.90
CA ILE A 52 -10.37 -16.68 -0.61
C ILE A 52 -10.82 -17.91 0.18
N SER A 53 -11.75 -18.71 -0.36
CA SER A 53 -12.27 -19.92 0.32
C SER A 53 -11.18 -20.94 0.65
N TYR A 54 -10.13 -21.05 -0.16
CA TYR A 54 -8.99 -21.95 0.06
C TYR A 54 -8.21 -21.64 1.35
N LEU A 55 -8.31 -20.41 1.90
CA LEU A 55 -7.66 -20.05 3.16
C LEU A 55 -8.23 -20.82 4.36
N ASN A 56 -9.33 -21.54 4.19
CA ASN A 56 -9.89 -22.51 5.14
C ASN A 56 -10.09 -21.95 6.56
N PHE A 57 -10.51 -20.68 6.65
CA PHE A 57 -10.96 -20.05 7.87
C PHE A 57 -12.34 -20.59 8.30
N THR A 58 -12.70 -20.43 9.57
CA THR A 58 -14.06 -20.74 10.03
C THR A 58 -15.08 -19.77 9.41
N ARG A 59 -16.38 -20.09 9.48
CA ARG A 59 -17.44 -19.18 8.98
C ARG A 59 -17.36 -17.82 9.69
N GLU A 60 -17.09 -17.85 10.98
CA GLU A 60 -16.99 -16.68 11.86
C GLU A 60 -15.72 -15.85 11.57
N ASP A 61 -14.58 -16.52 11.39
CA ASP A 61 -13.32 -15.88 10.97
C ASP A 61 -13.51 -15.18 9.60
N PHE A 62 -14.09 -15.87 8.61
CA PHE A 62 -14.35 -15.29 7.28
C PHE A 62 -15.27 -14.08 7.36
N LYS A 63 -16.34 -14.13 8.18
CA LYS A 63 -17.22 -12.98 8.42
C LYS A 63 -16.41 -11.79 8.90
N GLU A 64 -15.62 -11.92 9.96
CA GLU A 64 -14.86 -10.79 10.52
C GLU A 64 -13.78 -10.28 9.55
N ILE A 65 -13.12 -11.16 8.80
CA ILE A 65 -12.13 -10.79 7.78
C ILE A 65 -12.76 -9.87 6.70
N ILE A 66 -13.97 -10.18 6.20
CA ILE A 66 -14.57 -9.46 5.06
C ILE A 66 -15.71 -8.49 5.43
N LYS A 67 -16.07 -8.37 6.71
CA LYS A 67 -17.17 -7.54 7.23
C LYS A 67 -17.16 -6.10 6.72
N ASP A 68 -16.05 -5.40 6.91
CA ASP A 68 -15.90 -4.00 6.53
C ASP A 68 -15.95 -3.80 4.99
N PRO A 69 -15.17 -4.52 4.16
CA PRO A 69 -15.29 -4.37 2.71
C PRO A 69 -16.64 -4.84 2.16
N PHE A 70 -17.27 -5.86 2.75
CA PHE A 70 -18.63 -6.27 2.37
C PHE A 70 -19.66 -5.19 2.69
N ALA A 71 -19.62 -4.61 3.90
CA ALA A 71 -20.52 -3.52 4.28
C ALA A 71 -20.35 -2.29 3.38
N ALA A 72 -19.10 -1.94 3.04
CA ALA A 72 -18.81 -0.89 2.06
C ALA A 72 -19.37 -1.21 0.67
N ALA A 73 -19.27 -2.46 0.21
CA ALA A 73 -19.80 -2.91 -1.08
C ALA A 73 -21.34 -2.99 -1.11
N VAL A 74 -22.01 -3.23 0.03
CA VAL A 74 -23.48 -3.11 0.15
C VAL A 74 -23.91 -1.64 0.04
N GLY A 75 -23.29 -0.78 0.85
CA GLY A 75 -23.58 0.66 0.92
C GLY A 75 -24.96 0.98 1.53
N GLN A 76 -25.36 2.25 1.49
CA GLN A 76 -26.66 2.70 2.02
C GLN A 76 -27.79 2.45 1.02
N VAL A 77 -28.34 1.23 1.01
CA VAL A 77 -29.42 0.83 0.10
C VAL A 77 -30.75 0.50 0.81
N LYS A 78 -31.84 1.03 0.25
CA LYS A 78 -33.23 0.84 0.74
C LYS A 78 -33.86 -0.51 0.34
N SER A 79 -33.16 -1.29 -0.47
CA SER A 79 -33.57 -2.63 -0.89
C SER A 79 -32.38 -3.57 -0.85
N LYS A 80 -32.63 -4.82 -0.47
CA LYS A 80 -31.63 -5.89 -0.38
C LYS A 80 -30.97 -6.09 -1.76
N PRO A 81 -29.67 -5.81 -1.92
CA PRO A 81 -28.97 -6.03 -3.19
C PRO A 81 -28.78 -7.53 -3.41
N LYS A 82 -28.72 -7.95 -4.68
CA LYS A 82 -28.39 -9.34 -5.04
C LYS A 82 -26.91 -9.61 -4.74
N SER A 83 -26.57 -10.83 -4.31
CA SER A 83 -25.19 -11.28 -4.05
C SER A 83 -24.23 -10.90 -5.19
N ARG A 84 -24.57 -11.26 -6.44
CA ARG A 84 -23.83 -10.89 -7.66
C ARG A 84 -23.55 -9.38 -7.79
N THR A 85 -24.45 -8.50 -7.34
CA THR A 85 -24.22 -7.04 -7.35
C THR A 85 -23.14 -6.63 -6.36
N ILE A 86 -23.10 -7.26 -5.18
CA ILE A 86 -22.09 -7.01 -4.14
C ILE A 86 -20.74 -7.58 -4.59
N ILE A 87 -20.72 -8.82 -5.09
CA ILE A 87 -19.54 -9.50 -5.64
C ILE A 87 -18.89 -8.68 -6.77
N ASN A 88 -19.69 -8.13 -7.69
CA ASN A 88 -19.17 -7.27 -8.75
C ASN A 88 -18.51 -5.99 -8.19
N ARG A 89 -19.06 -5.40 -7.12
CA ARG A 89 -18.47 -4.21 -6.47
C ARG A 89 -17.18 -4.55 -5.73
N LEU A 90 -17.14 -5.67 -5.02
CA LEU A 90 -15.95 -6.20 -4.36
C LEU A 90 -14.81 -6.47 -5.35
N ASN A 91 -15.12 -7.09 -6.49
CA ASN A 91 -14.13 -7.36 -7.54
C ASN A 91 -13.73 -6.11 -8.34
N ALA A 92 -14.55 -5.06 -8.41
CA ALA A 92 -14.18 -3.79 -9.04
C ALA A 92 -13.02 -3.07 -8.32
N SER A 93 -12.82 -3.35 -7.02
CA SER A 93 -11.69 -2.88 -6.22
C SER A 93 -10.85 -4.04 -5.67
N ARG A 94 -10.77 -5.17 -6.41
CA ARG A 94 -10.12 -6.42 -5.98
C ARG A 94 -8.74 -6.20 -5.35
N ASP A 95 -7.93 -5.35 -5.97
CA ASP A 95 -6.57 -5.04 -5.53
C ASP A 95 -6.48 -4.41 -4.13
N SER A 96 -7.42 -3.53 -3.78
CA SER A 96 -7.52 -2.93 -2.44
C SER A 96 -8.28 -3.85 -1.48
N LEU A 97 -9.23 -4.65 -1.98
CA LEU A 97 -9.93 -5.66 -1.21
C LEU A 97 -8.94 -6.70 -0.65
N MET A 98 -8.07 -7.27 -1.49
CA MET A 98 -7.11 -8.28 -1.02
C MET A 98 -6.11 -7.69 -0.01
N GLU A 99 -5.71 -6.43 -0.18
CA GLU A 99 -4.89 -5.70 0.80
C GLU A 99 -5.60 -5.60 2.15
N VAL A 100 -6.85 -5.13 2.19
CA VAL A 100 -7.68 -5.04 3.41
C VAL A 100 -7.90 -6.42 4.05
N VAL A 101 -8.17 -7.46 3.25
CA VAL A 101 -8.31 -8.85 3.72
C VAL A 101 -7.00 -9.33 4.37
N SER A 102 -5.84 -9.04 3.79
CA SER A 102 -4.53 -9.40 4.37
C SER A 102 -4.30 -8.73 5.74
N TYR A 103 -4.63 -7.44 5.87
CA TYR A 103 -4.56 -6.72 7.13
C TYR A 103 -5.50 -7.30 8.19
N ASN A 104 -6.74 -7.63 7.83
CA ASN A 104 -7.70 -8.19 8.77
C ASN A 104 -7.29 -9.59 9.25
N ILE A 105 -6.68 -10.42 8.40
CA ILE A 105 -6.06 -11.69 8.81
C ILE A 105 -4.98 -11.46 9.88
N ILE A 106 -4.04 -10.54 9.66
CA ILE A 106 -2.94 -10.25 10.60
C ILE A 106 -3.43 -9.59 11.90
N ARG A 107 -4.53 -8.82 11.85
CA ARG A 107 -5.16 -8.24 13.04
C ARG A 107 -5.87 -9.28 13.90
N MET A 108 -6.41 -10.33 13.28
CA MET A 108 -7.16 -11.39 13.94
C MET A 108 -6.27 -12.53 14.45
N LYS A 109 -5.18 -12.85 13.74
CA LYS A 109 -4.28 -13.97 14.07
C LYS A 109 -2.82 -13.55 13.98
N ASP A 110 -2.03 -14.03 14.94
CA ASP A 110 -0.57 -13.90 14.87
C ASP A 110 0.00 -14.63 13.65
N ILE A 111 0.98 -13.99 13.02
CA ILE A 111 1.67 -14.45 11.82
C ILE A 111 2.26 -15.87 12.00
N SER A 112 2.73 -16.22 13.21
CA SER A 112 3.24 -17.55 13.54
C SER A 112 2.19 -18.67 13.44
N ASN A 113 0.91 -18.32 13.53
CA ASN A 113 -0.22 -19.26 13.63
C ASN A 113 -1.00 -19.39 12.32
N LEU A 114 -0.58 -18.68 11.27
CA LEU A 114 -1.16 -18.80 9.92
C LEU A 114 -0.80 -20.15 9.30
N THR A 115 -1.68 -20.72 8.48
CA THR A 115 -1.29 -21.82 7.57
C THR A 115 -0.36 -21.31 6.48
N ASP A 116 0.25 -22.19 5.68
CA ASP A 116 1.11 -21.77 4.58
C ASP A 116 0.31 -20.98 3.52
N ASP A 117 -0.87 -21.44 3.13
CA ASP A 117 -1.79 -20.73 2.21
C ASP A 117 -2.17 -19.33 2.72
N GLN A 118 -2.39 -19.20 4.04
CA GLN A 118 -2.70 -17.91 4.68
C GLN A 118 -1.48 -16.98 4.73
N LEU A 119 -0.28 -17.53 4.95
CA LEU A 119 0.97 -16.77 4.92
C LEU A 119 1.29 -16.29 3.49
N GLU A 120 1.15 -17.16 2.48
CA GLU A 120 1.31 -16.83 1.06
C GLU A 120 0.34 -15.73 0.62
N PHE A 121 -0.95 -15.87 0.97
CA PHE A 121 -1.95 -14.85 0.69
C PHE A 121 -1.59 -13.50 1.33
N VAL A 122 -1.16 -13.51 2.60
CA VAL A 122 -0.74 -12.29 3.30
C VAL A 122 0.49 -11.67 2.63
N VAL A 123 1.55 -12.44 2.42
CA VAL A 123 2.80 -11.99 1.79
C VAL A 123 2.55 -11.38 0.41
N SER A 124 1.67 -11.98 -0.39
CA SER A 124 1.33 -11.53 -1.74
C SER A 124 0.51 -10.24 -1.76
N ASN A 125 -0.32 -9.99 -0.74
CA ASN A 125 -1.32 -8.91 -0.76
C ASN A 125 -1.07 -7.77 0.25
N VAL A 126 -0.05 -7.89 1.13
CA VAL A 126 0.23 -6.90 2.19
C VAL A 126 0.51 -5.47 1.68
N LYS A 127 0.99 -5.33 0.43
CA LYS A 127 1.22 -4.06 -0.28
C LYS A 127 1.80 -2.96 0.61
N ARG A 128 1.06 -1.87 0.93
CA ARG A 128 1.58 -0.74 1.71
C ARG A 128 1.89 -1.10 3.17
N GLY A 129 1.30 -2.19 3.67
CA GLY A 129 1.59 -2.72 5.00
C GLY A 129 2.99 -3.31 5.15
N ILE A 130 3.70 -3.51 4.03
CA ILE A 130 5.07 -4.06 4.04
C ILE A 130 6.01 -3.25 4.94
N ILE A 131 5.83 -1.92 5.05
CA ILE A 131 6.68 -1.05 5.86
C ILE A 131 6.67 -1.44 7.35
N SER A 132 5.50 -1.82 7.89
CA SER A 132 5.34 -2.20 9.31
C SER A 132 5.43 -3.71 9.53
N LEU A 133 5.15 -4.52 8.51
CA LEU A 133 5.01 -5.97 8.63
C LEU A 133 6.20 -6.77 8.12
N ALA A 134 7.05 -6.20 7.24
CA ALA A 134 8.18 -6.91 6.65
C ALA A 134 9.09 -7.62 7.66
N PRO A 135 9.43 -7.08 8.85
CA PRO A 135 10.28 -7.81 9.79
C PRO A 135 9.65 -9.10 10.30
N ARG A 136 8.35 -9.05 10.68
CA ARG A 136 7.61 -10.21 11.17
C ARG A 136 7.37 -11.24 10.07
N LEU A 137 7.04 -10.77 8.85
CA LEU A 137 6.80 -11.64 7.70
C LEU A 137 8.10 -12.29 7.21
N TYR A 138 9.22 -11.55 7.16
CA TYR A 138 10.53 -12.06 6.77
C TYR A 138 11.02 -13.14 7.74
N GLU A 139 11.01 -12.87 9.06
CA GLU A 139 11.44 -13.87 10.04
C GLU A 139 10.53 -15.11 10.04
N GLU A 140 9.21 -14.97 9.80
CA GLU A 140 8.33 -16.13 9.67
C GLU A 140 8.60 -16.95 8.39
N CYS A 141 8.76 -16.30 7.24
CA CYS A 141 9.08 -17.00 5.98
C CYS A 141 10.43 -17.72 6.07
N LYS A 142 11.42 -17.08 6.70
CA LYS A 142 12.75 -17.65 6.99
C LYS A 142 12.67 -18.81 7.98
N ARG A 143 11.86 -18.69 9.04
CA ARG A 143 11.60 -19.77 10.01
C ARG A 143 10.99 -21.01 9.33
N ARG A 144 10.11 -20.80 8.34
CA ARG A 144 9.46 -21.87 7.56
C ARG A 144 10.25 -22.37 6.34
N ARG A 145 11.36 -21.72 5.97
CA ARG A 145 12.11 -21.97 4.71
C ARG A 145 11.19 -21.82 3.49
N LYS A 146 10.66 -20.60 3.35
CA LYS A 146 9.81 -20.12 2.26
C LYS A 146 10.54 -19.01 1.51
N GLU A 147 11.64 -19.38 0.86
CA GLU A 147 12.51 -18.45 0.11
C GLU A 147 11.75 -17.78 -1.05
N ASP A 148 10.81 -18.50 -1.66
CA ASP A 148 9.83 -17.99 -2.63
C ASP A 148 8.99 -16.82 -2.07
N LEU A 149 8.48 -16.96 -0.85
CA LEU A 149 7.74 -15.89 -0.17
C LEU A 149 8.65 -14.72 0.22
N ILE A 150 9.92 -14.99 0.56
CA ILE A 150 10.92 -13.92 0.78
C ILE A 150 11.12 -13.10 -0.50
N ASP A 151 11.12 -13.72 -1.67
CA ASP A 151 11.30 -13.04 -2.96
C ASP A 151 10.08 -12.17 -3.33
N ILE A 152 8.87 -12.62 -2.99
CA ILE A 152 7.66 -11.81 -3.08
C ILE A 152 7.73 -10.64 -2.09
N LEU A 153 8.17 -10.85 -0.85
CA LEU A 153 8.37 -9.76 0.13
C LEU A 153 9.41 -8.74 -0.35
N ARG A 154 10.52 -9.17 -0.97
CA ARG A 154 11.53 -8.26 -1.56
C ARG A 154 10.93 -7.43 -2.69
N SER A 155 10.10 -8.04 -3.54
CA SER A 155 9.40 -7.36 -4.64
C SER A 155 8.39 -6.33 -4.10
N ASN A 156 7.59 -6.71 -3.09
CA ASN A 156 6.64 -5.81 -2.43
C ASN A 156 7.34 -4.68 -1.67
N TRP A 157 8.51 -4.92 -1.06
CA TRP A 157 9.32 -3.86 -0.44
C TRP A 157 9.85 -2.87 -1.47
N ASN A 158 10.30 -3.34 -2.65
CA ASN A 158 10.77 -2.45 -3.70
C ASN A 158 9.65 -1.59 -4.32
N MET A 159 8.40 -2.06 -4.31
CA MET A 159 7.25 -1.33 -4.85
C MET A 159 6.55 -0.41 -3.84
N TYR A 160 6.49 -0.80 -2.55
CA TYR A 160 5.67 -0.12 -1.53
C TYR A 160 6.42 0.21 -0.22
N GLY A 161 7.66 -0.26 -0.07
CA GLY A 161 8.49 -0.09 1.11
C GLY A 161 9.27 1.23 1.13
N ILE A 162 10.21 1.33 2.07
CA ILE A 162 11.15 2.46 2.14
C ILE A 162 12.41 2.03 1.38
N LEU A 163 12.57 2.51 0.15
CA LEU A 163 13.65 2.10 -0.74
C LEU A 163 14.98 2.75 -0.35
N SER A 164 15.89 1.94 0.20
CA SER A 164 17.29 2.31 0.39
C SER A 164 18.09 2.15 -0.91
N PRO A 165 19.12 2.98 -1.17
CA PRO A 165 20.08 2.73 -2.24
C PRO A 165 20.95 1.48 -2.03
N PHE A 166 20.93 0.86 -0.83
CA PHE A 166 21.78 -0.30 -0.53
C PHE A 166 20.94 -1.55 -0.24
N THR A 167 21.36 -2.64 -0.88
CA THR A 167 20.86 -3.98 -0.58
C THR A 167 21.48 -4.48 0.72
N CYS A 168 20.66 -4.96 1.65
CA CYS A 168 21.18 -5.61 2.85
C CYS A 168 21.87 -6.94 2.47
N PRO A 169 23.16 -7.16 2.81
CA PRO A 169 23.90 -8.37 2.45
C PRO A 169 23.51 -9.61 3.29
N ARG A 170 22.50 -9.50 4.18
CA ARG A 170 22.00 -10.62 5.00
C ARG A 170 20.62 -11.12 4.54
N CYS A 171 19.72 -10.22 4.12
CA CYS A 171 18.36 -10.58 3.69
C CYS A 171 18.02 -10.23 2.24
N GLY A 172 18.86 -9.46 1.53
CA GLY A 172 18.64 -9.09 0.14
C GLY A 172 17.59 -7.99 -0.09
N PHE A 173 17.09 -7.33 0.96
CA PHE A 173 16.16 -6.20 0.84
C PHE A 173 16.90 -4.87 0.71
N ASN A 174 16.36 -3.96 -0.12
CA ASN A 174 16.79 -2.56 -0.23
C ASN A 174 16.28 -1.74 0.96
N ALA A 175 16.76 -2.08 2.16
CA ALA A 175 16.20 -1.66 3.43
C ALA A 175 17.28 -1.24 4.46
N VAL A 176 18.48 -0.89 4.03
CA VAL A 176 19.53 -0.36 4.91
C VAL A 176 19.23 1.11 5.21
N MET A 177 19.08 1.48 6.47
CA MET A 177 18.74 2.84 6.90
C MET A 177 20.02 3.69 7.10
N PRO A 178 19.91 5.03 7.26
CA PRO A 178 21.05 5.92 7.50
C PRO A 178 21.97 5.56 8.68
N ASP A 179 21.44 4.86 9.69
CA ASP A 179 22.19 4.31 10.83
C ASP A 179 22.91 2.99 10.50
N TYR A 180 22.87 2.56 9.25
CA TYR A 180 23.38 1.30 8.71
C TYR A 180 22.68 0.02 9.19
N SER A 181 21.58 0.13 9.94
CA SER A 181 20.74 -1.01 10.31
C SER A 181 19.83 -1.44 9.15
N CYS A 182 19.55 -2.74 9.02
CA CYS A 182 18.53 -3.20 8.08
C CYS A 182 17.14 -3.17 8.72
N LYS A 183 16.22 -2.37 8.15
CA LYS A 183 14.84 -2.22 8.64
C LYS A 183 14.03 -3.51 8.62
N VAL A 184 14.42 -4.50 7.80
CA VAL A 184 13.70 -5.79 7.65
C VAL A 184 14.26 -6.87 8.58
N CYS A 185 15.56 -7.16 8.52
CA CYS A 185 16.16 -8.27 9.29
C CYS A 185 16.93 -7.84 10.55
N GLY A 186 17.00 -6.54 10.84
CA GLY A 186 17.67 -6.00 12.03
C GLY A 186 19.19 -6.08 12.04
N SER A 187 19.84 -6.62 11.00
CA SER A 187 21.30 -6.71 10.95
C SER A 187 21.97 -5.38 10.60
N ASP A 188 23.05 -5.05 11.30
CA ASP A 188 23.95 -3.96 10.92
C ASP A 188 24.73 -4.29 9.63
N VAL A 189 24.91 -3.29 8.78
CA VAL A 189 25.69 -3.37 7.54
C VAL A 189 26.95 -2.54 7.71
N SER A 190 28.12 -3.11 7.46
CA SER A 190 29.36 -2.36 7.65
C SER A 190 29.53 -1.27 6.58
N MET A 191 30.17 -0.15 6.96
CA MET A 191 30.60 0.90 6.02
C MET A 191 31.40 0.31 4.82
N LYS A 192 32.17 -0.76 5.05
CA LYS A 192 32.90 -1.50 4.00
C LYS A 192 31.97 -2.19 3.00
N GLU A 193 30.87 -2.79 3.47
CA GLU A 193 29.86 -3.41 2.60
C GLU A 193 29.10 -2.36 1.79
N VAL A 194 28.75 -1.21 2.38
CA VAL A 194 28.11 -0.09 1.67
C VAL A 194 29.02 0.49 0.59
N LYS A 195 30.27 0.83 0.95
CA LYS A 195 31.24 1.37 -0.01
C LYS A 195 31.51 0.46 -1.21
N LYS A 196 31.47 -0.86 -0.98
CA LYS A 196 31.61 -1.87 -2.03
C LYS A 196 30.43 -1.83 -3.00
N GLN A 197 29.20 -1.66 -2.50
CA GLN A 197 28.00 -1.54 -3.35
C GLN A 197 28.02 -0.25 -4.18
N LEU A 198 28.46 0.86 -3.58
CA LEU A 198 28.59 2.16 -4.25
C LEU A 198 29.76 2.28 -5.24
N ASN A 199 30.75 1.37 -5.17
CA ASN A 199 32.05 1.55 -5.83
C ASN A 199 32.65 2.96 -5.60
N VAL A 200 32.73 3.37 -4.32
CA VAL A 200 33.00 4.77 -3.90
C VAL A 200 34.23 5.39 -4.57
N MET A 201 35.29 4.60 -4.82
CA MET A 201 36.50 5.10 -5.47
C MET A 201 36.30 5.48 -6.93
N GLN A 202 35.39 4.84 -7.66
CA GLN A 202 35.03 5.26 -9.01
C GLN A 202 34.04 6.41 -8.96
N LEU A 203 33.00 6.28 -8.15
CA LEU A 203 31.95 7.28 -7.95
C LEU A 203 32.51 8.67 -7.60
N LEU A 204 33.54 8.74 -6.74
CA LEU A 204 34.21 9.99 -6.39
C LEU A 204 35.15 10.54 -7.48
N LYS A 205 35.74 9.68 -8.33
CA LYS A 205 36.53 10.13 -9.50
C LYS A 205 35.64 10.71 -10.60
N ASP A 206 34.48 10.09 -10.82
CA ASP A 206 33.47 10.59 -11.74
C ASP A 206 32.94 11.95 -11.25
N TYR A 207 32.67 12.07 -9.93
CA TYR A 207 32.29 13.34 -9.30
C TYR A 207 33.37 14.42 -9.40
N ALA A 208 34.65 14.08 -9.23
CA ALA A 208 35.75 15.03 -9.38
C ALA A 208 35.84 15.66 -10.79
N SER A 209 35.41 14.91 -11.81
CA SER A 209 35.34 15.38 -13.20
C SER A 209 34.16 16.33 -13.45
N PHE A 210 33.16 16.34 -12.55
CA PHE A 210 32.00 17.23 -12.60
C PHE A 210 32.18 18.48 -11.74
N ASP A 211 32.60 18.33 -10.48
CA ASP A 211 32.89 19.45 -9.56
C ASP A 211 34.15 19.18 -8.71
N VAL A 212 35.29 19.67 -9.22
CA VAL A 212 36.58 19.57 -8.55
C VAL A 212 36.66 20.33 -7.22
N ASN A 213 35.85 21.36 -7.02
CA ASN A 213 35.88 22.19 -5.81
C ASN A 213 35.15 21.50 -4.66
N MET A 214 33.94 20.98 -4.92
CA MET A 214 33.19 20.19 -3.95
C MET A 214 33.87 18.84 -3.68
N PHE A 215 34.52 18.24 -4.68
CA PHE A 215 35.39 17.08 -4.47
C PHE A 215 36.53 17.37 -3.50
N LYS A 216 37.19 18.54 -3.60
CA LYS A 216 38.24 18.95 -2.65
C LYS A 216 37.71 19.14 -1.23
N ASP A 217 36.47 19.62 -1.04
CA ASP A 217 35.81 19.66 0.27
C ASP A 217 35.61 18.25 0.86
N ILE A 218 35.05 17.32 0.06
CA ILE A 218 34.87 15.91 0.43
C ILE A 218 36.19 15.25 0.85
N VAL A 219 37.25 15.41 0.04
CA VAL A 219 38.57 14.84 0.34
C VAL A 219 39.22 15.50 1.55
N LYS A 220 39.04 16.80 1.77
CA LYS A 220 39.53 17.48 2.98
C LYS A 220 38.83 16.96 4.22
N SER A 221 37.50 17.05 4.24
CA SER A 221 36.63 16.68 5.36
C SER A 221 36.64 15.17 5.64
N GLY A 222 36.86 14.33 4.63
CA GLY A 222 36.97 12.88 4.77
C GLY A 222 35.64 12.14 4.83
N PHE A 223 34.54 12.76 4.39
CA PHE A 223 33.25 12.11 4.21
C PHE A 223 32.43 12.87 3.17
N PHE A 224 31.36 12.24 2.70
CA PHE A 224 30.33 12.87 1.87
C PHE A 224 28.96 12.30 2.24
N TYR A 225 27.90 13.00 1.83
CA TYR A 225 26.54 12.51 1.97
C TYR A 225 26.06 11.89 0.66
N TYR A 226 25.35 10.77 0.73
CA TYR A 226 24.74 10.10 -0.41
C TYR A 226 23.22 10.06 -0.25
N LYS A 227 22.49 10.53 -1.28
CA LYS A 227 21.02 10.59 -1.31
C LYS A 227 20.55 10.42 -2.76
N ASP A 228 19.55 9.59 -2.99
CA ASP A 228 18.86 9.43 -4.30
C ASP A 228 19.77 9.23 -5.53
N GLY A 229 20.92 8.57 -5.36
CA GLY A 229 21.91 8.35 -6.43
C GLY A 229 22.99 9.42 -6.56
N VAL A 230 22.96 10.47 -5.73
CA VAL A 230 23.77 11.69 -5.87
C VAL A 230 24.70 11.87 -4.67
N ILE A 231 25.93 12.33 -4.95
CA ILE A 231 26.90 12.79 -3.95
C ILE A 231 26.63 14.25 -3.58
N TYR A 232 26.63 14.50 -2.29
CA TYR A 232 26.51 15.82 -1.68
C TYR A 232 27.75 16.10 -0.79
N PRO A 233 28.42 17.25 -0.91
CA PRO A 233 29.52 17.62 -0.03
C PRO A 233 29.05 17.86 1.42
N PRO A 234 29.96 17.79 2.42
CA PRO A 234 29.67 18.04 3.84
C PRO A 234 28.94 19.36 4.14
N SER A 235 29.11 20.36 3.29
CA SER A 235 28.48 21.69 3.36
C SER A 235 26.99 21.72 2.95
N SER A 236 26.43 20.58 2.49
CA SER A 236 25.04 20.48 2.05
C SER A 236 24.03 20.49 3.20
N THR A 237 22.83 21.01 2.96
CA THR A 237 21.71 20.99 3.89
C THR A 237 20.58 20.09 3.39
N PHE A 238 19.88 19.43 4.32
CA PHE A 238 18.84 18.44 4.04
C PHE A 238 17.59 18.73 4.85
N GLN A 239 16.44 18.22 4.40
CA GLN A 239 15.21 18.27 5.18
C GLN A 239 15.23 17.19 6.27
N PRO A 240 14.55 17.38 7.42
CA PRO A 240 14.58 16.44 8.55
C PRO A 240 14.15 14.99 8.23
N ASN A 241 13.39 14.80 7.14
CA ASN A 241 12.88 13.50 6.70
C ASN A 241 13.64 12.93 5.48
N ASP A 242 14.73 13.57 5.04
CA ASP A 242 15.53 13.07 3.93
C ASP A 242 16.30 11.79 4.33
N MET A 243 16.27 10.77 3.48
CA MET A 243 17.09 9.58 3.65
C MET A 243 18.51 9.85 3.13
N VAL A 244 19.39 10.28 4.04
CA VAL A 244 20.78 10.68 3.73
C VAL A 244 21.76 9.75 4.42
N PHE A 245 22.76 9.24 3.70
CA PHE A 245 23.80 8.37 4.24
C PHE A 245 25.14 9.10 4.30
N GLU A 246 25.75 9.18 5.49
CA GLU A 246 27.09 9.76 5.65
C GLU A 246 28.17 8.70 5.36
N ILE A 247 28.83 8.80 4.21
CA ILE A 247 29.87 7.86 3.77
C ILE A 247 31.26 8.38 4.19
N VAL A 248 31.79 7.86 5.29
CA VAL A 248 33.10 8.25 5.86
C VAL A 248 34.25 7.57 5.14
N LEU A 249 35.22 8.33 4.63
CA LEU A 249 36.41 7.85 3.91
C LEU A 249 37.50 7.35 4.87
N SER A 250 38.17 6.25 4.52
CA SER A 250 39.36 5.76 5.18
C SER A 250 40.60 6.58 4.80
N LYS A 251 41.66 6.48 5.59
CA LYS A 251 42.94 7.16 5.28
C LYS A 251 43.47 6.77 3.89
N ASP A 252 43.40 5.49 3.54
CA ASP A 252 43.93 4.95 2.29
C ASP A 252 43.12 5.43 1.06
N GLU A 253 41.79 5.53 1.20
CA GLU A 253 40.91 6.11 0.18
C GLU A 253 41.23 7.60 -0.03
N LYS A 254 41.37 8.38 1.06
CA LYS A 254 41.74 9.81 0.98
C LYS A 254 43.08 10.00 0.26
N SER A 255 44.11 9.25 0.63
CA SER A 255 45.42 9.29 -0.03
C SER A 255 45.35 8.91 -1.51
N SER A 256 44.56 7.88 -1.86
CA SER A 256 44.39 7.43 -3.25
C SER A 256 43.67 8.47 -4.12
N LEU A 257 42.72 9.21 -3.54
CA LEU A 257 42.01 10.29 -4.22
C LEU A 257 42.89 11.52 -4.47
N LEU A 258 43.70 11.92 -3.48
CA LEU A 258 44.66 13.02 -3.62
C LEU A 258 45.65 12.78 -4.77
N ASN A 259 46.24 11.59 -4.84
CA ASN A 259 47.15 11.21 -5.93
C ASN A 259 46.48 11.16 -7.31
N THR A 260 45.14 11.12 -7.38
CA THR A 260 44.40 11.16 -8.65
C THR A 260 44.14 12.61 -9.10
N SER A 261 43.94 13.54 -8.17
CA SER A 261 43.68 14.96 -8.49
C SER A 261 44.87 15.73 -9.07
N ASP A 262 46.11 15.24 -8.91
CA ASP A 262 47.29 15.86 -9.51
C ASP A 262 47.40 15.59 -11.02
N ILE A 263 46.67 14.58 -11.55
CA ILE A 263 46.75 14.17 -12.96
C ILE A 263 45.85 15.04 -13.86
N SER A 264 44.76 15.61 -13.33
CA SER A 264 43.82 16.45 -14.07
C SER A 264 44.29 17.89 -14.31
N HIS A 265 45.54 18.22 -13.98
CA HIS A 265 46.18 19.52 -14.27
C HIS A 265 47.14 19.49 -15.48
N HIS A 266 47.12 18.44 -16.29
CA HIS A 266 47.95 18.27 -17.50
C HIS A 266 47.16 17.92 -18.78
N GLY A 267 45.93 18.43 -18.89
CA GLY A 267 45.11 18.40 -20.11
C GLY A 267 44.79 19.81 -20.59
#